data_AF-A0A6B9Y7U9-F1
#
_entry.id   AF-A0A6B9Y7U9-F1
#
_cell.length_a   1.000
_cell.length_b   1.000
_cell.length_c   1.000
_cell.angle_alpha   90.00
_cell.angle_beta   90.00
_cell.angle_gamma   90.00
#
_symmetry.space_group_name_H-M   'P 1'
#
loop_
_entity.id
_entity.type
_entity.pdbx_description
1 polymer ?
#
loop_
_entity_poly.entity_id
_entity_poly.type
_entity_poly.pdbx_seq_one_letter_code
_entity_poly.pdbx_strand_id
1 'polypeptide(L)'
;MPPDPDSGPNGPNRADAMNADCSASDPPGAAPERSVPDDRHRWRWPARVALLVLVVSILPVPGSGTGDGGSEAFPVLFGLDPFVASHLLGYAILAVCCLRALEAGGTAFLERSRLRVAFLERSRLRVAFSERSRLRVLAAAVFLSAGYGALVELLQVPLPWRSGGAIDAGVNAVGAFLGVAVYLAGRWRNRSR
;
A
#
# COMPACT_ATOMS: atom_id res chain seq x y z
N MET A 1 -77.22 -57.53 14.42
CA MET A 1 -77.36 -56.26 15.17
C MET A 1 -75.95 -55.72 15.43
N PRO A 2 -75.77 -54.40 15.54
CA PRO A 2 -74.80 -53.58 14.79
C PRO A 2 -73.43 -53.44 15.47
N PRO A 3 -72.45 -52.77 14.81
CA PRO A 3 -71.15 -52.45 15.37
C PRO A 3 -71.21 -51.16 16.21
N ASP A 4 -70.21 -50.94 17.08
CA ASP A 4 -69.59 -49.61 17.25
C ASP A 4 -68.32 -49.68 18.14
N PRO A 5 -67.45 -48.65 18.10
CA PRO A 5 -66.08 -48.81 17.64
C PRO A 5 -65.07 -48.23 18.68
N ASP A 6 -63.89 -47.84 18.21
CA ASP A 6 -62.89 -47.01 18.92
C ASP A 6 -61.87 -47.73 19.79
N SER A 7 -60.72 -48.00 19.18
CA SER A 7 -59.42 -47.64 19.75
C SER A 7 -58.35 -47.67 18.65
N GLY A 8 -58.43 -46.69 17.74
CA GLY A 8 -57.30 -46.35 16.89
C GLY A 8 -56.16 -45.74 17.74
N PRO A 9 -54.89 -45.94 17.35
CA PRO A 9 -53.76 -45.36 18.07
C PRO A 9 -53.73 -43.83 17.89
N ASN A 10 -53.53 -43.11 18.99
CA ASN A 10 -53.24 -41.68 19.03
C ASN A 10 -52.01 -41.38 18.14
N GLY A 11 -52.26 -41.00 16.89
CA GLY A 11 -51.26 -40.34 16.05
C GLY A 11 -50.96 -38.95 16.61
N PRO A 12 -49.75 -38.42 16.41
CA PRO A 12 -49.40 -37.07 16.83
C PRO A 12 -50.37 -36.05 16.19
N ASN A 13 -50.86 -35.12 17.00
CA ASN A 13 -51.79 -34.08 16.58
C ASN A 13 -51.21 -33.31 15.39
N ARG A 14 -51.99 -33.23 14.31
CA ARG A 14 -51.66 -32.53 13.06
C ARG A 14 -51.34 -31.03 13.26
N ALA A 15 -51.62 -30.48 14.43
CA ALA A 15 -51.25 -29.12 14.83
C ALA A 15 -49.75 -28.97 15.16
N ASP A 16 -49.08 -30.03 15.65
CA ASP A 16 -47.66 -29.96 16.00
C ASP A 16 -46.74 -30.11 14.78
N ALA A 17 -47.24 -30.70 13.69
CA ALA A 17 -46.50 -30.85 12.44
C ALA A 17 -46.41 -29.56 11.61
N MET A 18 -47.23 -28.54 11.90
CA MET A 18 -47.21 -27.27 11.15
C MET A 18 -46.30 -26.20 11.75
N ASN A 19 -45.75 -26.41 12.96
CA ASN A 19 -44.83 -25.47 13.60
C ASN A 19 -43.36 -25.93 13.57
N ALA A 20 -43.06 -27.13 13.05
CA ALA A 20 -41.69 -27.64 12.96
C ALA A 20 -40.96 -27.26 11.66
N ASP A 21 -41.66 -26.72 10.66
CA ASP A 21 -41.08 -26.40 9.33
C ASP A 21 -40.66 -24.93 9.14
N CYS A 22 -40.80 -24.07 10.16
CA CYS A 22 -40.52 -22.63 10.05
C CYS A 22 -39.28 -22.14 10.83
N SER A 23 -38.41 -23.01 11.32
CA SER A 23 -37.21 -22.59 12.07
C SER A 23 -35.99 -23.45 11.77
N ALA A 24 -35.42 -23.25 10.59
CA ALA A 24 -33.97 -23.14 10.33
C ALA A 24 -33.70 -23.29 8.82
N SER A 25 -34.33 -22.44 8.01
CA SER A 25 -33.79 -22.15 6.69
C SER A 25 -32.53 -21.32 6.92
N ASP A 26 -31.35 -21.95 6.85
CA ASP A 26 -30.13 -21.20 6.59
C ASP A 26 -30.42 -20.28 5.39
N PRO A 27 -30.17 -18.96 5.49
CA PRO A 27 -30.49 -18.05 4.40
C PRO A 27 -29.72 -18.50 3.14
N PRO A 28 -30.40 -18.66 1.99
CA PRO A 28 -29.77 -19.15 0.77
C PRO A 28 -28.68 -18.16 0.36
N GLY A 29 -27.43 -18.58 0.50
CA GLY A 29 -26.27 -17.87 0.00
C GLY A 29 -26.11 -16.49 0.61
N ALA A 30 -25.65 -16.42 1.85
CA ALA A 30 -24.68 -15.38 2.18
C ALA A 30 -23.53 -15.57 1.18
N ALA A 31 -23.58 -14.82 0.07
CA ALA A 31 -22.52 -14.76 -0.93
C ALA A 31 -21.22 -14.66 -0.14
N PRO A 32 -20.19 -15.50 -0.43
CA PRO A 32 -18.96 -15.52 0.34
C PRO A 32 -18.55 -14.07 0.51
N GLU A 33 -18.57 -13.60 1.76
CA GLU A 33 -18.31 -12.22 2.10
C GLU A 33 -17.05 -11.87 1.34
N ARG A 34 -17.19 -11.09 0.25
CA ARG A 34 -16.10 -10.89 -0.70
C ARG A 34 -15.03 -10.25 0.16
N SER A 35 -14.02 -11.03 0.52
CA SER A 35 -12.89 -10.59 1.32
C SER A 35 -12.41 -9.33 0.63
N VAL A 36 -12.73 -8.17 1.21
CA VAL A 36 -12.29 -6.88 0.67
C VAL A 36 -10.79 -7.07 0.56
N PRO A 37 -10.20 -7.03 -0.64
CA PRO A 37 -8.78 -7.28 -0.79
C PRO A 37 -8.09 -6.38 0.21
N ASP A 38 -7.30 -6.97 1.11
CA ASP A 38 -6.74 -6.24 2.23
C ASP A 38 -5.71 -5.26 1.68
N ASP A 39 -6.21 -4.07 1.33
CA ASP A 39 -5.42 -2.97 0.82
C ASP A 39 -4.37 -2.56 1.86
N ARG A 40 -4.58 -2.89 3.14
CA ARG A 40 -3.62 -2.67 4.22
C ARG A 40 -2.35 -3.48 3.96
N HIS A 41 -2.45 -4.73 3.51
CA HIS A 41 -1.30 -5.61 3.33
C HIS A 41 -0.23 -5.03 2.40
N ARG A 42 -0.64 -4.43 1.27
CA ARG A 42 0.30 -3.82 0.31
C ARG A 42 0.97 -2.54 0.81
N TRP A 43 0.32 -1.82 1.73
CA TRP A 43 0.86 -0.58 2.32
C TRP A 43 1.70 -0.83 3.58
N ARG A 44 1.74 -2.06 4.13
CA ARG A 44 2.56 -2.39 5.31
C ARG A 44 4.04 -2.05 5.13
N TRP A 45 4.60 -2.37 3.97
CA TRP A 45 6.01 -2.11 3.67
C TRP A 45 6.33 -0.61 3.52
N PRO A 46 5.62 0.15 2.66
CA PRO A 46 5.77 1.61 2.61
C PRO A 46 5.61 2.27 3.98
N ALA A 47 4.61 1.87 4.76
CA ALA A 47 4.37 2.43 6.10
C ALA A 47 5.51 2.14 7.07
N ARG A 48 6.07 0.92 7.06
CA ARG A 48 7.23 0.56 7.89
C ARG A 48 8.48 1.34 7.50
N VAL A 49 8.73 1.51 6.21
CA VAL A 49 9.88 2.30 5.72
C VAL A 49 9.71 3.77 6.07
N ALA A 50 8.51 4.33 5.85
CA ALA A 50 8.20 5.71 6.23
C ALA A 50 8.40 5.91 7.74
N LEU A 51 7.86 5.02 8.57
CA LEU A 51 8.06 5.06 10.03
C LEU A 51 9.53 4.99 10.41
N LEU A 52 10.31 4.11 9.77
CA LEU A 52 11.75 4.00 10.02
C LEU A 52 12.47 5.30 9.67
N VAL A 53 12.17 5.88 8.50
CA VAL A 53 12.73 7.18 8.08
C VAL A 53 12.39 8.25 9.11
N LEU A 54 11.12 8.37 9.53
CA LEU A 54 10.71 9.34 10.53
C LEU A 54 11.44 9.18 11.86
N VAL A 55 11.55 7.95 12.38
CA VAL A 55 12.24 7.68 13.64
C VAL A 55 13.71 8.09 13.52
N VAL A 56 14.40 7.69 12.45
CA VAL A 56 15.80 8.04 12.21
C VAL A 56 15.98 9.56 12.07
N SER A 57 15.04 10.26 11.43
CA SER A 57 15.07 11.71 11.24
C SER A 57 14.90 12.50 12.55
N ILE A 58 14.13 11.99 13.51
CA ILE A 58 13.90 12.68 14.80
C ILE A 58 15.08 12.48 15.76
N LEU A 59 15.74 11.32 15.69
CA LEU A 59 16.81 10.98 16.63
C LEU A 59 17.97 11.99 16.55
N PRO A 60 18.53 12.39 17.70
CA PRO A 60 19.71 13.24 17.75
C PRO A 60 20.91 12.47 17.20
N VAL A 61 21.73 13.14 16.40
CA VAL A 61 22.99 12.58 15.90
C VAL A 61 24.10 12.99 16.88
N PRO A 62 24.78 12.04 17.55
CA PRO A 62 25.91 12.36 18.41
C PRO A 62 26.96 13.13 17.61
N GLY A 63 27.37 14.31 18.11
CA GLY A 63 28.37 15.17 17.45
C GLY A 63 27.79 16.34 16.64
N SER A 64 26.47 16.49 16.52
CA SER A 64 25.84 17.64 15.82
C SER A 64 25.76 18.92 16.67
N GLY A 65 26.71 19.11 17.59
CA GLY A 65 26.81 20.32 18.40
C GLY A 65 27.22 21.50 17.52
N THR A 66 26.59 22.65 17.75
CA THR A 66 26.89 23.97 17.15
C THR A 66 28.36 24.19 16.80
N GLY A 67 28.67 24.33 15.52
CA GLY A 67 29.93 24.89 15.02
C GLY A 67 30.65 23.97 14.03
N ASP A 68 30.82 24.49 12.81
CA ASP A 68 31.55 23.94 11.66
C ASP A 68 30.99 22.74 10.90
N GLY A 69 30.78 22.97 9.60
CA GLY A 69 30.15 22.09 8.62
C GLY A 69 31.06 20.95 8.15
N GLY A 70 31.54 20.13 9.09
CA GLY A 70 32.24 18.89 8.81
C GLY A 70 31.65 17.78 9.65
N SER A 71 31.06 16.78 8.99
CA SER A 71 30.67 15.50 9.59
C SER A 71 31.92 14.73 10.05
N GLU A 72 32.64 15.22 11.06
CA GLU A 72 33.91 14.64 11.53
C GLU A 72 33.72 13.28 12.22
N ALA A 73 32.48 12.88 12.52
CA ALA A 73 32.17 11.59 13.12
C ALA A 73 32.04 10.43 12.11
N PHE A 74 31.91 10.71 10.81
CA PHE A 74 31.69 9.68 9.79
C PHE A 74 32.48 9.98 8.50
N PRO A 75 33.23 9.00 7.96
CA PRO A 75 34.01 9.23 6.75
C PRO A 75 33.10 9.60 5.58
N VAL A 76 33.44 10.68 4.88
CA VAL A 76 32.80 11.09 3.63
C VAL A 76 33.03 9.99 2.60
N LEU A 77 31.99 9.22 2.29
CA LEU A 77 32.08 8.10 1.35
C LEU A 77 31.84 8.63 -0.08
N PHE A 78 32.85 8.55 -0.95
CA PHE A 78 32.83 9.08 -2.33
C PHE A 78 32.59 10.60 -2.45
N GLY A 79 32.98 11.39 -1.46
CA GLY A 79 32.72 12.84 -1.46
C GLY A 79 31.28 13.23 -1.11
N LEU A 80 30.42 12.26 -0.75
CA LEU A 80 29.06 12.51 -0.28
C LEU A 80 28.99 12.52 1.23
N ASP A 81 28.36 13.56 1.77
CA ASP A 81 28.05 13.63 3.18
C ASP A 81 27.11 12.45 3.57
N PRO A 82 27.39 11.73 4.66
CA PRO A 82 26.58 10.60 5.11
C PRO A 82 25.10 10.94 5.31
N PHE A 83 24.78 12.16 5.71
CA PHE A 83 23.41 12.66 5.85
C PHE A 83 22.73 12.76 4.49
N VAL A 84 23.41 13.33 3.49
CA VAL A 84 22.89 13.40 2.11
C VAL A 84 22.69 11.99 1.56
N ALA A 85 23.66 11.09 1.76
CA ALA A 85 23.58 9.71 1.33
C ALA A 85 22.39 8.97 1.98
N SER A 86 22.13 9.18 3.27
CA SER A 86 21.00 8.55 3.96
C SER A 86 19.65 9.07 3.46
N HIS A 87 19.54 10.36 3.14
CA HIS A 87 18.33 10.94 2.54
C HIS A 87 18.08 10.34 1.16
N LEU A 88 19.08 10.37 0.28
CA LEU A 88 18.98 9.76 -1.05
C LEU A 88 18.52 8.30 -0.98
N LEU A 89 19.13 7.50 -0.10
CA LEU A 89 18.81 6.09 0.06
C LEU A 89 17.41 5.87 0.65
N GLY A 90 17.07 6.59 1.73
CA GLY A 90 15.78 6.46 2.41
C GLY A 90 14.60 6.76 1.48
N TYR A 91 14.67 7.89 0.75
CA TYR A 91 13.61 8.29 -0.16
C TYR A 91 13.61 7.49 -1.47
N ALA A 92 14.76 6.94 -1.90
CA ALA A 92 14.80 5.97 -2.98
C ALA A 92 14.06 4.67 -2.61
N ILE A 93 14.33 4.11 -1.43
CA ILE A 93 13.66 2.89 -0.94
C ILE A 93 12.17 3.14 -0.77
N LEU A 94 11.79 4.27 -0.15
CA LEU A 94 10.39 4.65 0.03
C LEU A 94 9.66 4.78 -1.31
N ALA A 95 10.28 5.43 -2.32
CA ALA A 95 9.71 5.53 -3.67
C ALA A 95 9.50 4.14 -4.31
N VAL A 96 10.47 3.23 -4.18
CA VAL A 96 10.34 1.84 -4.67
C VAL A 96 9.19 1.11 -3.97
N CYS A 97 9.06 1.25 -2.65
CA CYS A 97 7.96 0.65 -1.89
C CYS A 97 6.60 1.22 -2.33
N CYS A 98 6.49 2.54 -2.50
CA CYS A 98 5.28 3.20 -2.99
C CYS A 98 4.93 2.71 -4.41
N LEU A 99 5.91 2.59 -5.32
CA LEU A 99 5.69 2.04 -6.65
C LEU A 99 5.13 0.62 -6.61
N ARG A 100 5.73 -0.26 -5.79
CA ARG A 100 5.27 -1.64 -5.62
C ARG A 100 3.82 -1.69 -5.11
N ALA A 101 3.49 -0.85 -4.13
CA ALA A 101 2.14 -0.78 -3.58
C ALA A 101 1.12 -0.25 -4.60
N LEU A 102 1.47 0.79 -5.36
CA LEU A 102 0.61 1.38 -6.39
C LEU A 102 0.38 0.41 -7.56
N GLU A 103 1.42 -0.29 -8.02
CA GLU A 103 1.29 -1.30 -9.08
C GLU A 103 0.43 -2.48 -8.63
N ALA A 104 0.58 -2.96 -7.39
CA ALA A 104 -0.26 -4.03 -6.83
C ALA A 104 -1.74 -3.62 -6.72
N GLY A 105 -2.01 -2.34 -6.43
CA GLY A 105 -3.38 -1.80 -6.46
C GLY A 105 -3.95 -1.74 -7.88
N GLY A 106 -3.15 -1.33 -8.85
CA GLY A 106 -3.53 -1.29 -10.26
C GLY A 106 -3.87 -2.66 -10.84
N THR A 107 -3.11 -3.70 -10.51
CA THR A 107 -3.39 -5.07 -10.96
C THR A 107 -4.69 -5.60 -10.36
N ALA A 108 -4.92 -5.40 -9.06
CA ALA A 108 -6.15 -5.82 -8.39
C ALA A 108 -7.39 -5.06 -8.86
N PHE A 109 -7.23 -3.80 -9.28
CA PHE A 109 -8.30 -3.02 -9.91
C PHE A 109 -8.60 -3.54 -11.31
N LEU A 110 -7.59 -3.73 -12.15
CA LEU A 110 -7.75 -4.21 -13.53
C LEU A 110 -8.31 -5.63 -13.59
N GLU A 111 -7.97 -6.51 -12.66
CA GLU A 111 -8.55 -7.85 -12.56
C GLU A 111 -10.06 -7.79 -12.29
N ARG A 112 -10.47 -6.94 -11.34
CA ARG A 112 -11.89 -6.65 -11.05
C ARG A 112 -12.61 -6.01 -12.24
N SER A 113 -11.96 -5.12 -12.98
CA SER A 113 -12.52 -4.49 -14.17
C SER A 113 -12.58 -5.43 -15.37
N ARG A 114 -11.62 -6.34 -15.57
CA ARG A 114 -11.63 -7.32 -16.67
C ARG A 114 -12.81 -8.28 -16.58
N LEU A 115 -13.19 -8.69 -15.36
CA LEU A 115 -14.41 -9.47 -15.12
C LEU A 115 -15.69 -8.70 -15.51
N ARG A 116 -15.65 -7.37 -15.51
CA ARG A 116 -16.76 -6.49 -15.94
C ARG A 116 -16.70 -6.09 -17.42
N VAL A 117 -15.51 -6.04 -18.02
CA VAL A 117 -15.24 -5.38 -19.31
C VAL A 117 -14.68 -6.34 -20.36
N ALA A 118 -14.80 -7.66 -20.18
CA ALA A 118 -14.72 -8.61 -21.30
C ALA A 118 -15.65 -8.24 -22.48
N PHE A 119 -16.60 -7.33 -22.23
CA PHE A 119 -17.56 -6.75 -23.17
C PHE A 119 -17.03 -5.63 -24.10
N LEU A 120 -15.96 -4.88 -23.78
CA LEU A 120 -15.55 -3.73 -24.60
C LEU A 120 -14.14 -3.88 -25.17
N GLU A 121 -14.12 -4.54 -26.32
CA GLU A 121 -13.37 -4.20 -27.53
C GLU A 121 -11.90 -3.76 -27.37
N ARG A 122 -11.08 -4.78 -27.59
CA ARG A 122 -9.63 -4.80 -27.65
C ARG A 122 -9.16 -4.03 -28.88
N SER A 123 -8.35 -2.97 -28.73
CA SER A 123 -6.95 -2.97 -29.23
C SER A 123 -6.28 -1.60 -29.26
N ARG A 124 -6.94 -0.49 -29.64
CA ARG A 124 -6.20 0.76 -29.94
C ARG A 124 -6.09 1.77 -28.79
N LEU A 125 -7.02 1.76 -27.83
CA LEU A 125 -6.97 2.64 -26.65
C LEU A 125 -5.98 2.19 -25.55
N ARG A 126 -5.44 0.97 -25.66
CA ARG A 126 -4.63 0.37 -24.58
C ARG A 126 -3.24 0.96 -24.45
N VAL A 127 -2.62 1.43 -25.53
CA VAL A 127 -1.22 1.89 -25.50
C VAL A 127 -1.15 3.29 -24.87
N ALA A 128 -1.96 4.24 -25.34
CA ALA A 128 -2.01 5.60 -24.78
C ALA A 128 -2.53 5.64 -23.33
N PHE A 129 -3.52 4.82 -22.99
CA PHE A 129 -4.01 4.70 -21.60
C PHE A 129 -2.98 4.01 -20.70
N SER A 130 -2.26 2.99 -21.20
CA SER A 130 -1.21 2.32 -20.43
C SER A 130 -0.03 3.23 -20.15
N GLU A 131 0.34 4.11 -21.08
CA GLU A 131 1.48 5.01 -20.87
C GLU A 131 1.15 6.11 -19.87
N ARG A 132 -0.01 6.78 -20.03
CA ARG A 132 -0.46 7.80 -19.08
C ARG A 132 -0.70 7.24 -17.68
N SER A 133 -1.26 6.03 -17.58
CA SER A 133 -1.45 5.38 -16.26
C SER A 133 -0.12 5.02 -15.61
N ARG A 134 0.88 4.54 -16.37
CA ARG A 134 2.22 4.32 -15.85
C ARG A 134 2.85 5.62 -15.37
N LEU A 135 2.84 6.67 -16.19
CA LEU A 135 3.38 7.97 -15.80
C LEU A 135 2.72 8.50 -14.52
N ARG A 136 1.40 8.34 -14.36
CA ARG A 136 0.70 8.70 -13.13
C ARG A 136 1.17 7.89 -11.92
N VAL A 137 1.39 6.58 -12.06
CA VAL A 137 1.91 5.74 -10.96
C VAL A 137 3.34 6.16 -10.59
N LEU A 138 4.20 6.39 -11.58
CA LEU A 138 5.56 6.86 -11.36
C LEU A 138 5.56 8.22 -10.65
N ALA A 139 4.79 9.17 -11.16
CA ALA A 139 4.63 10.49 -10.57
C ALA A 139 4.07 10.39 -9.14
N ALA A 140 3.03 9.60 -8.91
CA ALA A 140 2.44 9.43 -7.58
C ALA A 140 3.45 8.88 -6.57
N ALA A 141 4.30 7.92 -6.96
CA ALA A 141 5.34 7.42 -6.06
C ALA A 141 6.40 8.48 -5.73
N VAL A 142 6.82 9.29 -6.72
CA VAL A 142 7.73 10.43 -6.48
C VAL A 142 7.07 11.44 -5.55
N PHE A 143 5.83 11.85 -5.83
CA PHE A 143 5.10 12.82 -5.00
C PHE A 143 4.91 12.33 -3.57
N LEU A 144 4.53 11.07 -3.39
CA LEU A 144 4.37 10.49 -2.05
C LEU A 144 5.70 10.47 -1.29
N SER A 145 6.79 10.05 -1.93
CA SER A 145 8.10 9.96 -1.27
C SER A 145 8.67 11.34 -0.97
N ALA A 146 8.74 12.23 -1.98
CA ALA A 146 9.29 13.57 -1.82
C ALA A 146 8.42 14.44 -0.91
N GLY A 147 7.09 14.34 -1.04
CA GLY A 147 6.15 15.04 -0.17
C GLY A 147 6.22 14.57 1.28
N TYR A 148 6.44 13.27 1.50
CA TYR A 148 6.74 12.74 2.84
C TYR A 148 8.04 13.32 3.39
N GLY A 149 9.07 13.46 2.55
CA GLY A 149 10.33 14.08 2.96
C GLY A 149 10.19 15.54 3.35
N ALA A 150 9.47 16.33 2.54
CA ALA A 150 9.15 17.70 2.89
C ALA A 150 8.33 17.82 4.19
N LEU A 151 7.45 16.85 4.47
CA LEU A 151 6.72 16.80 5.73
C LEU A 151 7.64 16.52 6.93
N VAL A 152 8.56 15.56 6.79
CA VAL A 152 9.56 15.26 7.83
C VAL A 152 10.42 16.49 8.11
N GLU A 153 10.85 17.20 7.07
CA GLU A 153 11.59 18.46 7.19
C GLU A 153 10.83 19.50 8.01
N LEU A 154 9.54 19.68 7.70
CA LEU A 154 8.67 20.61 8.42
C LEU A 154 8.51 20.22 9.90
N LEU A 155 8.47 18.92 10.20
CA LEU A 155 8.43 18.42 11.58
C LEU A 155 9.76 18.60 12.32
N GLN A 156 10.88 18.74 11.61
CA GLN A 156 12.19 18.99 12.18
C GLN A 156 12.47 20.47 12.47
N VAL A 157 11.80 21.41 11.80
CA VAL A 157 11.92 22.87 12.05
C VAL A 157 11.83 23.25 13.54
N PRO A 158 10.90 22.72 14.36
CA PRO A 158 10.84 23.06 15.78
C PRO A 158 11.88 22.33 16.66
N LEU A 159 12.68 21.40 16.12
CA LEU A 159 13.65 20.63 16.89
C LEU A 159 14.97 21.40 16.98
N PRO A 160 15.44 21.79 18.18
CA PRO A 160 16.60 22.68 18.31
C PRO A 160 17.94 22.06 17.87
N TRP A 161 17.99 20.73 17.66
CA TRP A 161 19.15 20.00 17.16
C TRP A 161 19.02 19.59 15.67
N ARG A 162 17.99 20.08 14.95
CA ARG A 162 17.82 19.88 13.52
C ARG A 162 17.53 21.21 12.83
N SER A 163 18.21 21.48 11.74
CA SER A 163 17.91 22.63 10.87
C SER A 163 17.03 22.14 9.73
N GLY A 164 15.80 22.66 9.64
CA GLY A 164 14.93 22.43 8.50
C GLY A 164 15.36 23.28 7.30
N GLY A 165 15.71 22.66 6.16
CA GLY A 165 16.22 23.30 4.96
C GLY A 165 15.48 22.90 3.67
N ALA A 166 15.26 23.87 2.77
CA ALA A 166 14.74 23.57 1.42
C ALA A 166 15.70 22.70 0.59
N ILE A 167 16.99 22.72 0.94
CA ILE A 167 18.03 21.89 0.30
C ILE A 167 17.78 20.41 0.61
N ASP A 168 17.45 20.07 1.85
CA ASP A 168 17.20 18.69 2.29
C ASP A 168 15.95 18.12 1.62
N ALA A 169 14.89 18.92 1.52
CA ALA A 169 13.72 18.59 0.71
C ALA A 169 14.08 18.34 -0.77
N GLY A 170 15.03 19.10 -1.33
CA GLY A 170 15.58 18.88 -2.66
C GLY A 170 16.31 17.54 -2.80
N VAL A 171 17.17 17.20 -1.83
CA VAL A 171 17.86 15.90 -1.78
C VAL A 171 16.85 14.75 -1.72
N ASN A 172 15.76 14.90 -0.95
CA ASN A 172 14.70 13.90 -0.84
C ASN A 172 14.01 13.65 -2.18
N ALA A 173 13.75 14.71 -2.93
CA ALA A 173 13.19 14.61 -4.27
C ALA A 173 14.14 13.85 -5.21
N VAL A 174 15.45 14.16 -5.19
CA VAL A 174 16.45 13.44 -5.98
C VAL A 174 16.49 11.96 -5.61
N GLY A 175 16.46 11.63 -4.31
CA GLY A 175 16.37 10.25 -3.82
C GLY A 175 15.15 9.53 -4.38
N ALA A 176 13.98 10.17 -4.35
CA ALA A 176 12.76 9.60 -4.92
C ALA A 176 12.89 9.30 -6.43
N PHE A 177 13.46 10.22 -7.22
CA PHE A 177 13.72 9.99 -8.64
C PHE A 177 14.71 8.84 -8.90
N LEU A 178 15.79 8.76 -8.11
CA LEU A 178 16.76 7.65 -8.19
C LEU A 178 16.10 6.30 -7.89
N GLY A 179 15.24 6.24 -6.87
CA GLY A 179 14.46 5.03 -6.56
C GLY A 179 13.60 4.58 -7.72
N VAL A 180 12.91 5.51 -8.39
CA VAL A 180 12.14 5.21 -9.60
C VAL A 180 13.04 4.72 -10.75
N ALA A 181 14.19 5.37 -10.99
CA ALA A 181 15.11 4.97 -12.04
C ALA A 181 15.66 3.55 -11.82
N VAL A 182 16.08 3.24 -10.59
CA VAL A 182 16.55 1.89 -10.20
C VAL A 182 15.45 0.85 -10.37
N TYR A 183 14.21 1.18 -9.99
CA TYR A 183 13.06 0.30 -10.20
C TYR A 183 12.87 -0.05 -11.69
N LEU A 184 12.89 0.96 -12.56
CA LEU A 184 12.73 0.80 -13.99
C LEU A 184 13.88 -0.02 -14.60
N ALA A 185 15.13 0.24 -14.20
CA ALA A 185 16.30 -0.50 -14.64
C ALA A 185 16.24 -1.98 -14.24
N GLY A 186 15.88 -2.27 -12.98
CA GLY A 186 15.69 -3.63 -12.49
C GLY A 186 14.58 -4.37 -13.23
N ARG A 187 13.47 -3.67 -13.51
CA ARG A 187 12.35 -4.21 -14.30
C ARG A 187 12.74 -4.47 -15.76
N TRP A 188 13.59 -3.64 -16.35
CA TRP A 188 14.11 -3.88 -17.70
C TRP A 188 15.03 -5.11 -17.74
N ARG A 189 15.99 -5.19 -16.82
CA ARG A 189 16.93 -6.34 -16.72
C ARG A 189 16.22 -7.68 -16.58
N ASN A 190 15.15 -7.74 -15.77
CA ASN A 190 14.39 -8.98 -15.57
C ASN A 190 13.52 -9.38 -16.77
N ARG A 191 13.29 -8.49 -17.75
CA ARG A 191 12.57 -8.81 -19.00
C ARG A 191 13.51 -9.31 -20.12
N SER A 192 14.80 -9.03 -20.01
CA SER A 192 15.82 -9.39 -20.98
C SER A 192 16.53 -10.71 -20.66
N ARG A 193 16.19 -11.32 -19.53
CA ARG A 193 16.58 -12.68 -19.14
C ARG A 193 15.38 -13.60 -19.34
#